data_AF-A0A497BH11-F1
#
_entry.id   AF-A0A497BH11-F1
#
_cell.length_a   1.000
_cell.length_b   1.000
_cell.length_c   1.000
_cell.angle_alpha   90.00
_cell.angle_beta   90.00
_cell.angle_gamma   90.00
#
_symmetry.space_group_name_H-M   'P 1'
#
loop_
_entity.id
_entity.type
_entity.pdbx_description
1 polymer ?
#
loop_
_entity_poly.entity_id
_entity_poly.type
_entity_poly.pdbx_seq_one_letter_code
_entity_poly.pdbx_strand_id
1 'polypeptide(L)'
;MKVKEFHSFYQLKNMLEKRGLIPMEVTKITLKHNEKENHYVYVFEITVGEYWFTDSPTNFSGSGGAMYRELEKFIEYLKTYPQIVFKDFEMPYEFYWLLKNIFWALWENTVKKEH
;
A
#
# COMPACT_ATOMS: atom_id res chain seq x y z
N MET A 1 9.31 9.43 -11.61
CA MET A 1 8.42 8.59 -10.78
C MET A 1 8.27 9.25 -9.43
N LYS A 2 7.03 9.49 -8.96
CA LYS A 2 6.73 10.03 -7.64
C LYS A 2 6.06 8.93 -6.81
N VAL A 3 6.58 8.68 -5.61
CA VAL A 3 6.04 7.67 -4.71
C VAL A 3 5.72 8.32 -3.38
N LYS A 4 4.56 8.01 -2.80
CA LYS A 4 4.15 8.50 -1.49
C LYS A 4 3.64 7.35 -0.62
N GLU A 5 4.28 7.16 0.53
CA GLU A 5 3.81 6.25 1.56
C GLU A 5 2.79 6.94 2.48
N PHE A 6 1.79 6.19 2.89
CA PHE A 6 0.82 6.57 3.92
C PHE A 6 0.83 5.53 5.04
N HIS A 7 1.17 5.98 6.25
CA HIS A 7 1.12 5.15 7.46
C HIS A 7 -0.31 4.91 7.97
N SER A 8 -1.32 5.44 7.28
CA SER A 8 -2.73 5.23 7.57
C SER A 8 -3.54 5.29 6.29
N PHE A 9 -4.37 4.26 6.08
CA PHE A 9 -5.34 4.24 4.99
C PHE A 9 -6.25 5.47 5.01
N TYR A 10 -6.67 5.94 6.19
CA TYR A 10 -7.54 7.12 6.30
C TYR A 10 -6.89 8.38 5.72
N GLN A 11 -5.57 8.54 5.86
CA GLN A 11 -4.86 9.68 5.26
C GLN A 11 -4.86 9.60 3.74
N LEU A 12 -4.67 8.40 3.19
CA LEU A 12 -4.72 8.14 1.75
C LEU A 12 -6.14 8.43 1.21
N LYS A 13 -7.17 7.86 1.83
CA LYS A 13 -8.58 8.06 1.45
C LYS A 13 -8.96 9.54 1.49
N ASN A 14 -8.68 10.22 2.60
CA ASN A 14 -8.97 11.65 2.75
C ASN A 14 -8.26 12.49 1.68
N MET A 15 -7.04 12.11 1.29
CA MET A 15 -6.33 12.80 0.22
C MET A 15 -6.95 12.58 -1.17
N LEU A 16 -7.39 11.35 -1.47
CA LEU A 16 -8.10 11.06 -2.72
C LEU A 16 -9.39 11.88 -2.80
N GLU A 17 -10.20 11.83 -1.74
CA GLU A 17 -11.48 12.55 -1.67
C GLU A 17 -11.28 14.07 -1.76
N LYS A 18 -10.35 14.63 -0.98
CA LYS A 18 -10.06 16.07 -0.99
C LYS A 18 -9.63 16.57 -2.36
N ARG A 19 -8.94 15.74 -3.15
CA ARG A 19 -8.44 16.11 -4.47
C ARG A 19 -9.38 15.68 -5.61
N GLY A 20 -10.50 15.00 -5.31
CA GLY A 20 -11.38 14.44 -6.32
C GLY A 20 -10.67 13.44 -7.22
N LEU A 21 -9.69 12.69 -6.70
CA LEU A 21 -8.87 11.76 -7.47
C LEU A 21 -9.46 10.35 -7.40
N ILE A 22 -9.42 9.67 -8.55
CA ILE A 22 -9.76 8.26 -8.69
C ILE A 22 -8.50 7.58 -9.24
N PRO A 23 -8.00 6.51 -8.61
CA PRO A 23 -6.82 5.80 -9.08
C PRO A 23 -7.09 5.14 -10.43
N MET A 24 -6.06 5.05 -11.27
CA MET A 24 -6.08 4.31 -12.52
C MET A 24 -5.93 2.80 -12.29
N GLU A 25 -5.12 2.43 -11.31
CA GLU A 25 -4.85 1.04 -10.95
C GLU A 25 -4.73 0.90 -9.43
N VAL A 26 -5.25 -0.21 -8.91
CA VAL A 26 -5.03 -0.64 -7.53
C VAL A 26 -4.42 -2.03 -7.53
N THR A 27 -3.24 -2.14 -6.95
CA THR A 27 -2.55 -3.41 -6.75
C THR A 27 -2.58 -3.78 -5.27
N LYS A 28 -3.18 -4.93 -4.95
CA LYS A 28 -3.12 -5.55 -3.63
C LYS A 28 -2.01 -6.60 -3.61
N ILE A 29 -1.14 -6.52 -2.63
CA ILE A 29 -0.07 -7.48 -2.40
C ILE A 29 -0.30 -8.12 -1.04
N THR A 30 -0.65 -9.40 -1.05
CA THR A 30 -0.80 -10.20 0.17
C THR A 30 0.58 -10.72 0.58
N LEU A 31 1.01 -10.35 1.78
CA LEU A 31 2.29 -10.75 2.36
C LEU A 31 2.06 -11.85 3.40
N LYS A 32 2.34 -13.10 3.03
CA LYS A 32 2.16 -14.27 3.91
C LYS A 32 3.12 -14.19 5.09
N HIS A 33 2.59 -13.99 6.30
CA HIS A 33 3.37 -14.00 7.54
C HIS A 33 3.46 -15.42 8.13
N ASN A 34 2.33 -16.13 8.13
CA ASN A 34 2.22 -17.56 8.44
C ASN A 34 0.93 -18.13 7.80
N GLU A 35 0.48 -19.31 8.22
CA GLU A 35 -0.71 -19.99 7.66
C GLU A 35 -2.01 -19.16 7.79
N LYS A 36 -2.12 -18.32 8.83
CA LYS A 36 -3.36 -17.58 9.15
C LYS A 36 -3.19 -16.07 9.06
N GLU A 37 -1.97 -15.59 9.22
CA GLU A 37 -1.65 -14.18 9.37
C GLU A 37 -1.01 -13.63 8.10
N ASN A 38 -1.48 -12.46 7.68
CA ASN A 38 -1.02 -11.75 6.51
C ASN A 38 -0.84 -10.26 6.83
N HIS A 39 0.21 -9.68 6.27
CA HIS A 39 0.29 -8.24 6.04
C HIS A 39 -0.22 -7.94 4.64
N TYR A 40 -0.55 -6.67 4.38
CA TYR A 40 -1.01 -6.26 3.07
C TYR A 40 -0.36 -4.94 2.67
N VAL A 41 0.06 -4.88 1.42
CA VAL A 41 0.47 -3.64 0.76
C VAL A 41 -0.56 -3.33 -0.31
N TYR A 42 -1.08 -2.10 -0.31
CA TYR A 42 -1.93 -1.61 -1.37
C TYR A 42 -1.21 -0.47 -2.07
N VAL A 43 -1.07 -0.59 -3.38
CA VAL A 43 -0.46 0.40 -4.25
C VAL A 43 -1.54 0.97 -5.15
N PHE A 44 -1.67 2.28 -5.17
CA PHE A 44 -2.63 3.05 -5.95
C PHE A 44 -1.85 3.86 -6.98
N GLU A 45 -2.02 3.55 -8.27
CA GLU A 45 -1.53 4.41 -9.34
C GLU A 45 -2.52 5.55 -9.54
N ILE A 46 -2.12 6.77 -9.20
CA ILE A 46 -2.99 7.95 -9.26
C ILE A 46 -2.99 8.54 -10.66
N THR A 47 -1.79 8.67 -11.23
CA THR A 47 -1.54 9.07 -12.61
C THR A 47 -0.35 8.28 -13.12
N VAL A 48 -0.08 8.35 -14.42
CA VAL A 48 1.15 7.76 -15.00
C VAL A 48 2.39 8.25 -14.23
N GLY A 49 3.04 7.32 -13.52
CA GLY A 49 4.26 7.60 -12.75
C GLY A 49 4.07 8.25 -11.38
N GLU A 50 2.85 8.36 -10.85
CA GLU A 50 2.55 8.76 -9.46
C GLU A 50 1.85 7.62 -8.70
N TYR A 51 2.53 7.09 -7.68
CA TYR A 51 2.08 5.94 -6.90
C TYR A 51 1.95 6.29 -5.42
N TRP A 52 0.80 5.98 -4.85
CA TRP A 52 0.54 6.12 -3.43
C TRP A 52 0.38 4.73 -2.84
N PHE A 53 0.95 4.46 -1.67
CA PHE A 53 0.82 3.13 -1.08
C PHE A 53 0.69 3.16 0.44
N THR A 54 0.14 2.07 0.97
CA THR A 54 0.08 1.80 2.41
C THR A 54 0.40 0.32 2.65
N ASP A 55 1.23 0.04 3.64
CA ASP A 55 1.70 -1.30 4.05
C ASP A 55 1.34 -1.64 5.51
N SER A 56 0.57 -0.77 6.15
CA SER A 56 0.13 -0.88 7.54
C SER A 56 -1.01 -1.88 7.81
N PRO A 57 -1.90 -2.23 6.86
CA PRO A 57 -2.97 -3.19 7.12
C PRO A 57 -2.47 -4.62 7.38
N THR A 58 -3.11 -5.32 8.33
CA THR A 58 -2.84 -6.72 8.69
C THR A 58 -4.16 -7.42 9.02
N ASN A 59 -4.28 -8.75 8.88
CA ASN A 59 -5.50 -9.46 9.30
C ASN A 59 -5.49 -9.94 10.77
N PHE A 60 -4.40 -9.74 11.52
CA PHE A 60 -4.19 -10.37 12.83
C PHE A 60 -4.00 -9.39 14.00
N SER A 61 -3.67 -8.11 13.74
CA SER A 61 -3.58 -7.09 14.79
C SER A 61 -4.91 -6.34 14.98
N GLY A 62 -5.17 -5.81 16.19
CA GLY A 62 -6.42 -5.09 16.48
C GLY A 62 -6.61 -3.85 15.61
N SER A 63 -5.63 -2.94 15.61
CA SER A 63 -5.65 -1.71 14.80
C SER A 63 -5.44 -1.99 13.31
N GLY A 64 -4.47 -2.83 12.93
CA GLY A 64 -4.22 -3.17 11.54
C GLY A 64 -5.37 -3.96 10.91
N GLY A 65 -6.07 -4.80 11.68
CA GLY A 65 -7.27 -5.52 11.25
C GLY A 65 -8.47 -4.62 11.01
N ALA A 66 -8.65 -3.59 11.85
CA ALA A 66 -9.65 -2.57 11.60
C ALA A 66 -9.34 -1.77 10.33
N MET A 67 -8.08 -1.36 10.15
CA MET A 67 -7.64 -0.67 8.92
C MET A 67 -7.85 -1.54 7.68
N TYR A 68 -7.50 -2.82 7.75
CA TYR A 68 -7.70 -3.78 6.66
C TYR A 68 -9.16 -3.87 6.23
N ARG A 69 -10.08 -4.04 7.18
CA ARG A 69 -11.52 -4.13 6.88
C ARG A 69 -12.06 -2.87 6.22
N GLU A 70 -11.67 -1.69 6.71
CA GLU A 70 -12.13 -0.42 6.13
C GLU A 70 -11.52 -0.15 4.75
N LEU A 71 -10.26 -0.54 4.56
CA LEU A 71 -9.59 -0.48 3.27
C LEU A 71 -10.27 -1.40 2.25
N GLU A 72 -10.58 -2.65 2.62
CA GLU A 72 -11.27 -3.59 1.72
C GLU A 72 -12.65 -3.06 1.33
N LYS A 73 -13.43 -2.48 2.24
CA LYS A 73 -14.70 -1.82 1.89
C LYS A 73 -14.51 -0.70 0.85
N PHE A 74 -13.44 0.08 0.99
CA PHE A 74 -13.11 1.12 0.03
C PHE A 74 -12.65 0.54 -1.31
N ILE A 75 -11.90 -0.56 -1.32
CA ILE A 75 -11.55 -1.28 -2.55
C ILE A 75 -12.80 -1.80 -3.26
N GLU A 76 -13.75 -2.39 -2.53
CA GLU A 76 -15.03 -2.82 -3.10
C GLU A 76 -15.83 -1.66 -3.69
N TYR A 77 -15.79 -0.48 -3.04
CA TYR A 77 -16.35 0.74 -3.62
C TYR A 77 -15.62 1.14 -4.91
N LEU A 78 -14.29 1.11 -4.93
CA LEU A 78 -13.51 1.43 -6.13
C LEU A 78 -13.77 0.45 -7.29
N LYS A 79 -14.05 -0.83 -7.00
CA LYS A 79 -14.41 -1.82 -8.02
C LYS A 79 -15.71 -1.49 -8.77
N THR A 80 -16.53 -0.57 -8.25
CA THR A 80 -17.72 -0.06 -8.97
C THR A 80 -17.36 0.84 -10.15
N TYR A 81 -16.09 1.28 -10.25
CA TYR A 81 -15.58 2.08 -11.36
C TYR A 81 -14.90 1.18 -12.41
N PRO A 82 -15.50 0.99 -13.60
CA PRO A 82 -15.00 0.04 -14.60
C PRO A 82 -13.66 0.41 -15.23
N GLN A 83 -13.24 1.68 -15.12
CA GLN A 83 -11.97 2.16 -15.65
C GLN A 83 -10.76 1.85 -14.75
N ILE A 84 -11.00 1.41 -13.51
CA ILE A 84 -9.92 1.12 -12.56
C ILE A 84 -9.45 -0.32 -12.77
N VAL A 85 -8.16 -0.49 -13.00
CA VAL A 85 -7.54 -1.82 -13.09
C VAL A 85 -7.26 -2.35 -11.68
N PHE A 86 -7.62 -3.60 -11.42
CA PHE A 86 -7.29 -4.27 -10.16
C PHE A 86 -6.34 -5.42 -10.40
N LYS A 87 -5.28 -5.50 -9.58
CA LYS A 87 -4.31 -6.59 -9.60
C LYS A 87 -4.13 -7.15 -8.20
N ASP A 88 -4.03 -8.46 -8.13
CA ASP A 88 -3.74 -9.19 -6.90
C ASP A 88 -2.43 -9.96 -7.07
N PHE A 89 -1.52 -9.77 -6.12
CA PHE A 89 -0.28 -10.53 -6.02
C PHE A 89 -0.15 -11.13 -4.61
N GLU A 90 0.64 -12.19 -4.53
CA GLU A 90 0.98 -12.83 -3.27
C GLU A 90 2.48 -13.06 -3.20
N MET A 91 3.08 -12.81 -2.04
CA MET A 91 4.46 -13.16 -1.76
C MET A 91 4.72 -13.42 -0.27
N PRO A 92 5.84 -14.08 0.09
CA PRO A 92 6.25 -14.22 1.48
C PRO A 92 6.57 -12.86 2.12
N TYR A 93 6.13 -12.65 3.37
CA TYR A 93 6.41 -11.43 4.12
C TYR A 93 7.91 -11.18 4.33
N GLU A 94 8.67 -12.25 4.59
CA GLU A 94 10.12 -12.19 4.80
C GLU A 94 10.85 -11.58 3.61
N PHE A 95 10.39 -11.88 2.39
CA PHE A 95 10.99 -11.34 1.17
C PHE A 95 10.72 -9.84 1.03
N TYR A 96 9.49 -9.40 1.30
CA TYR A 96 9.15 -7.98 1.34
C TYR A 96 9.99 -7.23 2.39
N TRP A 97 10.13 -7.81 3.59
CA TRP A 97 10.86 -7.20 4.69
C TRP A 97 12.36 -7.08 4.38
N LEU A 98 12.96 -8.11 3.76
CA LEU A 98 14.33 -8.07 3.27
C LEU A 98 14.54 -6.92 2.26
N LEU A 99 13.65 -6.80 1.27
CA LEU A 99 13.72 -5.72 0.30
C LEU A 99 13.60 -4.34 0.96
N LYS A 100 12.62 -4.17 1.86
CA LYS A 100 12.42 -2.91 2.58
C LYS A 100 13.67 -2.48 3.34
N ASN A 101 14.35 -3.42 4.00
CA ASN A 101 15.60 -3.14 4.71
C ASN A 101 16.75 -2.78 3.78
N ILE A 102 16.90 -3.47 2.64
CA ILE A 102 17.92 -3.13 1.64
C ILE A 102 17.69 -1.71 1.12
N PHE A 103 16.45 -1.36 0.76
CA PHE A 103 16.12 -0.02 0.28
C PHE A 103 16.35 1.04 1.35
N TRP A 104 15.98 0.77 2.61
CA TRP A 104 16.24 1.67 3.73
C TRP A 104 17.73 1.93 3.92
N ALA A 105 18.55 0.87 3.92
CA ALA A 105 20.01 0.99 4.05
C ALA A 105 20.62 1.78 2.89
N LEU A 106 20.17 1.58 1.66
CA LEU A 106 20.61 2.36 0.50
C LEU A 106 20.23 3.84 0.61
N TRP A 107 19.01 4.12 1.06
CA TRP A 107 18.53 5.49 1.27
C TRP A 107 19.34 6.22 2.34
N GLU A 108 19.54 5.60 3.51
CA GLU A 108 20.36 6.19 4.58
C GLU A 108 21.78 6.51 4.10
N ASN A 109 22.41 5.60 3.35
CA ASN A 109 23.76 5.80 2.84
C ASN A 109 23.86 6.89 1.77
N THR A 110 22.76 7.19 1.08
CA THR A 110 22.70 8.26 0.08
C THR A 110 22.52 9.61 0.76
N VAL A 111 21.57 9.72 1.69
CA VAL A 111 21.29 10.97 2.41
C VAL A 111 22.43 11.39 3.34
N LYS A 112 23.11 10.45 4.01
CA LYS A 112 24.24 10.74 4.91
C LYS A 112 25.53 11.15 4.18
N LYS A 113 25.61 11.00 2.86
CA LYS A 113 26.78 11.46 2.06
C LYS A 113 26.60 12.87 1.50
N GLU A 114 25.40 13.41 1.55
CA GLU A 114 25.05 14.75 1.04
C GLU A 114 24.95 15.82 2.16
N HIS A 115 25.25 15.44 3.40
CA HIS A 115 25.35 16.30 4.58
C HIS A 115 26.69 16.08 5.30
#